data_AF-W0LGX4-F1
#
_entry.id   AF-W0LGX4-F1
#
_cell.length_a   1.000
_cell.length_b   1.000
_cell.length_c   1.000
_cell.angle_alpha   90.00
_cell.angle_beta   90.00
_cell.angle_gamma   90.00
#
_symmetry.space_group_name_H-M   'P 1'
#
loop_
_entity.id
_entity.type
_entity.pdbx_description
1 polymer ?
#
loop_
_entity_poly.entity_id
_entity_poly.type
_entity_poly.pdbx_seq_one_letter_code
_entity_poly.pdbx_strand_id
1 'polypeptide(L)'
;MNEYNYQRMVEEITEEYERTLPADPDERELLADRVENRRKDLRISALKNLIIKHCSTPGLDNRYLMALMETPDVEEYLQSVKTEILTRIAKAERAMELDAARDPEPHEIH
;
A
#
# COMPACT_ATOMS: atom_id res chain seq x y z
N MET A 1 15.66 -2.94 20.88
CA MET A 1 14.63 -1.88 21.04
C MET A 1 13.38 -2.35 20.28
N ASN A 2 12.18 -2.26 20.86
CA ASN A 2 11.02 -3.10 20.46
C ASN A 2 10.43 -2.72 19.08
N GLU A 3 9.93 -3.67 18.28
CA GLU A 3 9.26 -3.43 16.98
C GLU A 3 8.17 -2.33 17.06
N TYR A 4 7.53 -2.25 18.23
CA TYR A 4 6.55 -1.24 18.59
C TYR A 4 7.07 0.21 18.51
N ASN A 5 8.37 0.43 18.72
CA ASN A 5 8.99 1.76 18.62
C ASN A 5 9.18 2.17 17.16
N TYR A 6 9.59 1.23 16.31
CA TYR A 6 9.81 1.50 14.89
C TYR A 6 8.49 1.74 14.14
N GLN A 7 7.46 0.93 14.43
CA GLN A 7 6.14 1.13 13.84
C GLN A 7 5.60 2.53 14.15
N ARG A 8 5.66 2.95 15.42
CA ARG A 8 5.18 4.26 15.84
C ARG A 8 5.93 5.41 15.16
N MET A 9 7.26 5.29 15.04
CA MET A 9 8.07 6.28 14.33
C MET A 9 7.62 6.44 12.87
N VAL A 10 7.39 5.33 12.15
CA VAL A 10 6.90 5.37 10.77
C VAL A 10 5.51 6.00 10.68
N GLU A 11 4.61 5.69 11.63
CA GLU A 11 3.27 6.30 11.71
C GLU A 11 3.36 7.82 11.91
N GLU A 12 4.18 8.30 12.85
CA GLU A 12 4.36 9.72 13.15
C GLU A 12 4.91 10.50 11.95
N ILE A 13 5.97 9.99 11.31
CA ILE A 13 6.57 10.60 10.11
C ILE A 13 5.56 10.66 8.96
N THR A 14 4.82 9.56 8.75
CA THR A 14 3.82 9.49 7.69
C THR A 14 2.66 10.46 7.95
N GLU A 15 2.19 10.58 9.19
CA GLU A 15 1.14 11.53 9.58
C GLU A 15 1.57 12.98 9.37
N GLU A 16 2.80 13.35 9.71
CA GLU A 16 3.33 14.70 9.46
C GLU A 16 3.33 15.00 7.96
N TYR A 17 3.82 14.06 7.15
CA TYR A 17 3.81 14.19 5.69
C TYR A 17 2.39 14.31 5.12
N GLU A 18 1.44 13.50 5.59
CA GLU A 18 0.06 13.58 5.12
C GLU A 18 -0.63 14.90 5.45
N ARG A 19 -0.26 15.55 6.57
CA ARG A 19 -0.79 16.87 6.94
C ARG A 19 -0.31 17.98 6.00
N THR A 20 0.92 17.88 5.48
CA THR A 20 1.52 18.91 4.62
C THR A 20 1.21 18.68 3.13
N LEU A 21 1.02 17.43 2.72
CA LEU A 21 0.77 17.03 1.33
C LEU A 21 -0.34 17.83 0.60
N PRO A 22 -1.50 18.17 1.20
CA PRO A 22 -2.53 18.94 0.49
C PRO A 22 -2.09 20.32 0.03
N ALA A 23 -1.09 20.91 0.68
CA ALA A 23 -0.56 22.23 0.38
C ALA A 23 0.51 22.22 -0.73
N ASP A 24 1.00 21.04 -1.13
CA ASP A 24 2.06 20.88 -2.12
C ASP A 24 1.53 20.13 -3.38
N PRO A 25 1.13 20.85 -4.44
CA PRO A 25 0.59 20.23 -5.64
C PRO A 25 1.62 19.42 -6.42
N ASP A 26 2.89 19.82 -6.41
CA ASP A 26 3.96 19.15 -7.15
C ASP A 26 4.28 17.79 -6.52
N GLU A 27 4.34 17.76 -5.18
CA GLU A 27 4.53 16.52 -4.42
C GLU A 27 3.34 15.55 -4.62
N ARG A 28 2.11 16.07 -4.75
CA ARG A 28 0.93 15.25 -5.07
C ARG A 28 1.01 14.63 -6.46
N GLU A 29 1.48 15.37 -7.46
CA GLU A 29 1.67 14.87 -8.81
C GLU A 29 2.76 13.78 -8.84
N LEU A 30 3.89 14.02 -8.16
CA LEU A 30 4.96 13.04 -8.00
C LEU A 30 4.46 11.74 -7.34
N LEU A 31 3.64 11.84 -6.29
CA LEU A 31 3.02 10.67 -5.67
C LEU A 31 2.08 9.93 -6.63
N ALA A 32 1.25 10.67 -7.38
CA ALA A 32 0.33 10.07 -8.34
C ALA A 32 1.09 9.26 -9.40
N ASP A 33 2.18 9.80 -9.92
CA ASP A 33 3.05 9.13 -10.88
C ASP A 33 3.70 7.87 -10.29
N ARG A 34 4.19 7.95 -9.04
CA ARG A 34 4.76 6.78 -8.34
C ARG A 34 3.72 5.67 -8.16
N VAL A 35 2.50 6.02 -7.74
CA VAL A 35 1.41 5.05 -7.57
C VAL A 35 1.03 4.43 -8.91
N GLU A 36 0.90 5.24 -9.97
CA GLU A 36 0.53 4.75 -11.29
C GLU A 36 1.59 3.80 -11.87
N ASN A 37 2.88 4.09 -11.67
CA ASN A 37 3.94 3.20 -12.12
C ASN A 37 3.91 1.86 -11.38
N ARG A 38 3.74 1.86 -10.05
CA ARG A 38 3.58 0.61 -9.27
C ARG A 38 2.31 -0.15 -9.63
N ARG A 39 1.24 0.56 -10.01
CA ARG A 39 -0.03 -0.02 -10.43
C ARG A 39 0.17 -0.89 -11.68
N LYS A 40 1.12 -0.58 -12.56
CA LYS A 40 1.41 -1.39 -13.75
C LYS A 40 2.03 -2.75 -13.40
N ASP A 41 2.78 -2.82 -12.31
CA ASP A 41 3.52 -4.02 -11.92
C ASP A 41 2.68 -5.04 -11.15
N LEU A 42 1.77 -4.57 -10.27
CA LEU A 42 0.95 -5.45 -9.44
C LEU A 42 -0.30 -5.94 -10.19
N ARG A 43 -0.32 -7.20 -10.62
CA ARG A 43 -1.47 -7.79 -11.31
C ARG A 43 -2.58 -8.17 -10.33
N ILE A 44 -3.83 -7.78 -10.62
CA ILE A 44 -4.99 -8.16 -9.80
C ILE A 44 -5.20 -9.67 -9.75
N SER A 45 -4.82 -10.40 -10.81
CA SER A 45 -4.87 -11.86 -10.82
C SER A 45 -4.05 -12.50 -9.68
N ALA A 46 -2.96 -11.87 -9.24
CA ALA A 46 -2.21 -12.34 -8.08
C ALA A 46 -3.02 -12.21 -6.78
N LEU A 47 -3.75 -11.11 -6.59
CA LEU A 47 -4.64 -10.90 -5.45
C LEU A 47 -5.81 -11.88 -5.45
N LYS A 48 -6.46 -12.08 -6.60
CA LYS A 48 -7.53 -13.08 -6.76
C LYS A 48 -7.05 -14.48 -6.39
N ASN A 49 -5.87 -14.88 -6.87
CA ASN A 49 -5.28 -16.18 -6.56
C ASN A 49 -4.98 -16.35 -5.06
N LEU A 50 -4.51 -15.29 -4.39
CA LEU A 50 -4.31 -15.32 -2.94
C LEU A 50 -5.63 -15.52 -2.19
N ILE A 51 -6.68 -14.80 -2.58
CA ILE A 51 -8.02 -14.93 -1.97
C ILE A 51 -8.55 -16.36 -2.18
N ILE A 52 -8.48 -16.89 -3.40
CA ILE A 52 -8.93 -18.26 -3.68
C ILE A 52 -8.16 -19.26 -2.82
N LYS A 53 -6.84 -19.11 -2.71
CA LYS A 53 -5.98 -20.03 -1.97
C LYS A 53 -6.17 -19.96 -0.45
N HIS A 54 -6.36 -18.77 0.10
CA HIS A 54 -6.32 -18.55 1.56
C HIS A 54 -7.69 -18.34 2.20
N CYS A 55 -8.71 -18.00 1.42
CA CYS A 55 -10.08 -17.77 1.91
C CYS A 55 -11.03 -18.91 1.50
N SER A 56 -10.49 -20.07 1.09
CA SER A 56 -11.27 -21.28 0.89
C SER A 56 -11.89 -21.73 2.22
N THR A 57 -13.21 -21.95 2.26
CA THR A 57 -13.84 -22.54 3.44
C THR A 57 -13.77 -24.07 3.34
N PRO A 58 -13.22 -24.78 4.35
CA PRO A 58 -13.16 -26.23 4.34
C PRO A 58 -14.55 -26.86 4.15
N GLY A 59 -14.64 -27.86 3.27
CA GLY A 59 -15.89 -28.57 2.98
C GLY A 59 -16.84 -27.85 2.01
N LEU A 60 -16.51 -26.65 1.55
CA LEU A 60 -17.24 -25.93 0.50
C LEU A 60 -16.54 -26.05 -0.85
N ASP A 61 -17.34 -26.03 -1.91
CA ASP A 61 -16.84 -26.08 -3.28
C ASP A 61 -16.23 -24.72 -3.67
N ASN A 62 -14.92 -24.73 -3.91
CA ASN A 62 -14.17 -23.54 -4.32
C ASN A 62 -14.61 -22.96 -5.67
N ARG A 63 -15.37 -23.69 -6.51
CA ARG A 63 -15.92 -23.16 -7.76
C ARG A 63 -16.80 -21.94 -7.56
N TYR A 64 -17.52 -21.84 -6.44
CA TYR A 64 -18.30 -20.65 -6.12
C TYR A 64 -17.41 -19.42 -5.90
N LEU A 65 -16.34 -19.59 -5.11
CA LEU A 65 -15.38 -18.52 -4.86
C LEU A 65 -14.64 -18.11 -6.13
N MET A 66 -14.24 -19.08 -6.97
CA MET A 66 -13.63 -18.81 -8.27
C MET A 66 -14.56 -18.01 -9.17
N ALA A 67 -15.84 -18.41 -9.29
CA ALA A 67 -16.83 -17.68 -10.08
C ALA A 67 -17.04 -16.24 -9.57
N LEU A 68 -17.07 -16.05 -8.25
CA LEU A 68 -17.16 -14.73 -7.64
C LEU A 68 -15.95 -13.85 -7.98
N MET A 69 -14.73 -14.40 -7.95
CA MET A 69 -13.51 -13.66 -8.28
C MET A 69 -13.43 -13.19 -9.73
N GLU A 70 -14.17 -13.82 -10.64
CA GLU A 70 -14.26 -13.42 -12.05
C GLU A 70 -15.32 -12.33 -12.31
N THR A 71 -16.07 -11.91 -11.30
CA THR A 71 -17.07 -10.85 -11.46
C THR A 71 -16.40 -9.47 -11.68
N PRO A 72 -16.98 -8.60 -12.52
CA PRO A 72 -16.48 -7.23 -12.71
C PRO A 72 -16.44 -6.43 -11.41
N ASP A 73 -17.43 -6.59 -10.54
CA ASP A 73 -17.52 -5.88 -9.25
C ASP A 73 -16.32 -6.21 -8.35
N VAL A 74 -15.89 -7.48 -8.32
CA VAL A 74 -14.70 -7.88 -7.56
C VAL A 74 -13.43 -7.35 -8.20
N GLU A 75 -13.33 -7.35 -9.53
CA GLU A 75 -12.19 -6.75 -10.24
C GLU A 75 -12.05 -5.26 -9.88
N GLU A 76 -13.13 -4.48 -10.00
CA GLU A 76 -13.14 -3.05 -9.67
C GLU A 76 -12.79 -2.80 -8.19
N TYR A 77 -13.38 -3.57 -7.27
CA TYR A 77 -13.07 -3.47 -5.86
C TYR A 77 -11.59 -3.75 -5.58
N LEU A 78 -11.03 -4.83 -6.16
CA LEU A 78 -9.62 -5.16 -5.98
C LEU A 78 -8.69 -4.11 -6.61
N GLN A 79 -9.08 -3.46 -7.71
CA GLN A 79 -8.34 -2.32 -8.27
C GLN A 79 -8.33 -1.12 -7.31
N SER A 80 -9.46 -0.83 -6.64
CA SER A 80 -9.53 0.20 -5.61
C SER A 80 -8.63 -0.13 -4.42
N VAL A 81 -8.74 -1.34 -3.86
CA VAL A 81 -7.91 -1.80 -2.74
C VAL A 81 -6.43 -1.76 -3.10
N LYS A 82 -6.07 -2.23 -4.29
CA LYS A 82 -4.70 -2.14 -4.80
C LYS A 82 -4.20 -0.69 -4.83
N THR A 83 -5.01 0.23 -5.35
CA THR A 83 -4.65 1.65 -5.43
C THR A 83 -4.46 2.25 -4.04
N GLU A 84 -5.32 1.91 -3.09
CA GLU A 84 -5.22 2.36 -1.70
C GLU A 84 -3.93 1.86 -1.03
N ILE A 85 -3.63 0.55 -1.12
CA ILE A 85 -2.42 -0.04 -0.55
C ILE A 85 -1.17 0.62 -1.14
N LEU A 86 -1.10 0.75 -2.47
CA LEU A 86 0.03 1.37 -3.14
C LEU A 86 0.20 2.84 -2.74
N THR A 87 -0.90 3.58 -2.56
CA THR A 87 -0.88 4.97 -2.10
C THR A 87 -0.31 5.07 -0.68
N ARG A 88 -0.76 4.22 0.24
CA ARG A 88 -0.23 4.20 1.62
C ARG A 88 1.26 3.88 1.65
N ILE A 89 1.70 2.89 0.88
CA ILE A 89 3.11 2.53 0.77
C ILE A 89 3.93 3.70 0.20
N ALA A 90 3.47 4.29 -0.91
CA ALA A 90 4.18 5.39 -1.57
C ALA A 90 4.34 6.60 -0.65
N LYS A 91 3.30 6.93 0.14
CA LYS A 91 3.36 7.99 1.14
C LYS A 91 4.35 7.69 2.25
N ALA A 92 4.30 6.48 2.82
CA ALA A 92 5.21 6.10 3.90
C ALA A 92 6.68 6.13 3.45
N GLU A 93 6.99 5.54 2.29
CA GLU A 93 8.35 5.60 1.74
C GLU A 93 8.81 7.04 1.45
N ARG A 94 7.92 7.86 0.88
CA ARG A 94 8.24 9.25 0.55
C ARG A 94 8.45 10.09 1.82
N ALA A 95 7.65 9.87 2.85
CA ALA A 95 7.82 10.51 4.14
C ALA A 95 9.17 10.14 4.77
N MET A 96 9.57 8.87 4.70
CA MET A 96 10.89 8.41 5.15
C MET A 96 12.05 8.97 4.31
N GLU A 97 11.90 9.10 2.99
CA GLU A 97 12.89 9.75 2.12
C GLU A 97 13.12 11.22 2.52
N LEU A 98 12.05 11.94 2.83
CA LEU A 98 12.11 13.34 3.24
C LEU A 98 12.68 13.50 4.65
N ASP A 99 12.31 12.61 5.58
CA ASP A 99 12.87 12.58 6.93
C ASP A 99 14.39 12.34 6.90
N ALA A 100 14.85 11.32 6.18
CA ALA A 100 16.27 11.03 6.01
C ALA A 100 17.05 12.14 5.30
N ALA A 101 16.39 12.97 4.49
CA ALA A 101 17.01 14.14 3.87
C ALA A 101 17.07 15.36 4.82
N ARG A 102 16.19 15.42 5.84
CA ARG A 102 16.18 16.48 6.86
C ARG A 102 17.20 16.21 7.98
N ASP A 103 17.41 14.94 8.33
CA ASP A 103 18.41 14.52 9.32
C ASP A 103 19.37 13.48 8.70
N PRO A 104 20.59 13.87 8.28
CA PRO A 104 21.53 12.99 7.59
C PRO A 104 22.29 12.05 8.53
N GLU A 105 22.11 12.13 9.86
CA GLU A 105 22.66 11.09 10.74
C GLU A 105 21.88 9.78 10.55
N PRO A 106 22.57 8.64 10.37
CA PRO A 106 21.87 7.37 10.21
C PRO A 106 21.11 7.07 11.49
N HIS A 107 19.79 6.85 11.36
CA HIS A 107 18.98 6.24 12.41
C HIS A 107 19.57 4.86 12.71
N GLU A 108 20.52 4.79 13.65
CA GLU A 108 21.24 3.56 13.99
C GLU A 108 20.25 2.50 14.47
N ILE A 109 20.11 1.44 13.67
CA ILE A 109 19.36 0.25 14.03
C ILE A 109 20.25 -0.58 14.96
N HIS A 110 20.03 -0.48 16.28
CA HIS A 110 20.66 -1.35 17.32
C HIS A 110 19.69 -2.40 17.86
#